data_AF-A0A7D7WBU6-F1
#
_entry.id   AF-A0A7D7WBU6-F1
#
_cell.length_a   1.000
_cell.length_b   1.000
_cell.length_c   1.000
_cell.angle_alpha   90.00
_cell.angle_beta   90.00
_cell.angle_gamma   90.00
#
_symmetry.space_group_name_H-M   'P 1'
#
loop_
_entity.id
_entity.type
_entity.pdbx_description
1 polymer ?
#
loop_
_entity_poly.entity_id
_entity_poly.type
_entity_poly.pdbx_seq_one_letter_code
_entity_poly.pdbx_strand_id
1 'polypeptide(L)'
;MDAFRGQVEGWLDDALTGLDIVSESSGQDATSVIDTLRADAGRLAELTPPSSIESDWQDALGMYSERLNGLRSAASSGDDISVDASRGALRSLREIVGL
;
A
#
# COMPACT_ATOMS: atom_id res chain seq x y z
N MET A 1 -12.76 -10.92 12.56
CA MET A 1 -11.40 -10.84 11.99
C MET A 1 -11.35 -11.50 10.62
N ASP A 2 -11.72 -12.78 10.47
CA ASP A 2 -11.53 -13.53 9.22
C ASP A 2 -12.28 -12.94 8.01
N ALA A 3 -13.50 -12.41 8.21
CA ALA A 3 -14.24 -11.73 7.14
C ALA A 3 -13.52 -10.45 6.65
N PHE A 4 -12.98 -9.65 7.57
CA PHE A 4 -12.20 -8.46 7.22
C PHE A 4 -10.88 -8.83 6.55
N ARG A 5 -10.16 -9.83 7.09
CA ARG A 5 -8.93 -10.36 6.48
C ARG A 5 -9.18 -10.79 5.03
N GLY A 6 -10.18 -11.64 4.79
CA GLY A 6 -10.49 -12.10 3.43
C GLY A 6 -10.91 -10.98 2.47
N GLN A 7 -11.46 -9.87 3.00
CA GLN A 7 -11.80 -8.70 2.20
C GLN A 7 -10.56 -7.91 1.77
N VAL A 8 -9.54 -7.79 2.64
CA VAL A 8 -8.33 -7.00 2.37
C VAL A 8 -7.19 -7.80 1.75
N GLU A 9 -7.16 -9.11 1.93
CA GLU A 9 -6.07 -9.99 1.50
C GLU A 9 -5.71 -9.80 0.03
N GLY A 10 -6.70 -9.81 -0.86
CA GLY A 10 -6.48 -9.63 -2.30
C GLY A 10 -5.84 -8.29 -2.65
N TRP A 11 -6.26 -7.21 -1.98
CA TRP A 11 -5.67 -5.87 -2.17
C TRP A 11 -4.23 -5.80 -1.64
N LEU A 12 -3.98 -6.40 -0.47
CA LEU A 12 -2.66 -6.40 0.15
C LEU A 12 -1.65 -7.29 -0.58
N ASP A 13 -2.12 -8.33 -1.29
CA ASP A 13 -1.28 -9.19 -2.13
C ASP A 13 -0.99 -8.57 -3.50
N ASP A 14 -2.02 -7.99 -4.13
CA ASP A 14 -1.85 -7.21 -5.35
C ASP A 14 -0.89 -6.04 -5.13
N ALA A 15 -0.99 -5.36 -3.98
CA ALA A 15 -0.09 -4.28 -3.62
C ALA A 15 1.39 -4.72 -3.50
N LEU A 16 1.68 -5.95 -3.04
CA LEU A 16 3.06 -6.47 -3.03
C LEU A 16 3.58 -6.63 -4.45
N THR A 17 2.75 -7.19 -5.33
CA THR A 17 3.07 -7.37 -6.75
C THR A 17 3.25 -6.02 -7.44
N GLY A 18 2.37 -5.05 -7.20
CA GLY A 18 2.48 -3.70 -7.74
C GLY A 18 3.76 -2.99 -7.30
N LEU A 19 4.15 -3.11 -6.02
CA LEU A 19 5.43 -2.56 -5.54
C LEU A 19 6.65 -3.26 -6.16
N ASP A 20 6.55 -4.53 -6.51
CA ASP A 20 7.59 -5.25 -7.26
C ASP A 20 7.73 -4.70 -8.69
N ILE A 21 6.60 -4.58 -9.39
CA ILE A 21 6.55 -3.96 -10.72
C ILE A 21 7.14 -2.55 -10.71
N VAL A 22 6.80 -1.73 -9.71
CA VAL A 22 7.37 -0.37 -9.55
C VAL A 22 8.88 -0.41 -9.36
N SER A 23 9.41 -1.40 -8.63
CA SER A 23 10.85 -1.57 -8.41
C SER A 23 11.62 -1.93 -9.70
N GLU A 24 10.94 -2.53 -10.67
CA GLU A 24 11.52 -2.94 -11.96
C GLU A 24 11.18 -1.97 -13.11
N SER A 25 10.29 -1.01 -12.85
CA SER A 25 9.80 -0.04 -13.84
C SER A 25 10.34 1.36 -13.60
N SER A 26 10.13 2.27 -14.55
CA SER A 26 10.55 3.67 -14.42
C SER A 26 9.60 4.59 -15.18
N GLY A 27 9.66 5.90 -14.88
CA GLY A 27 8.90 6.92 -15.61
C GLY A 27 7.38 6.69 -15.58
N GLN A 28 6.76 6.71 -16.76
CA GLN A 28 5.30 6.66 -16.90
C GLN A 28 4.69 5.34 -16.38
N ASP A 29 5.35 4.20 -16.64
CA ASP A 29 4.86 2.88 -16.21
C ASP A 29 4.84 2.75 -14.69
N ALA A 30 5.95 3.11 -14.03
CA ALA A 30 6.02 3.15 -12.57
C ALA A 30 4.98 4.11 -11.99
N THR A 31 4.83 5.28 -12.60
CA THR A 31 3.86 6.30 -12.18
C THR A 31 2.43 5.79 -12.23
N SER A 32 2.03 5.10 -13.31
CA SER A 32 0.69 4.50 -13.46
C SER A 32 0.42 3.44 -12.41
N VAL A 33 1.37 2.55 -12.13
CA VAL A 33 1.21 1.51 -11.09
C VAL A 33 1.10 2.15 -9.70
N ILE A 34 1.90 3.17 -9.40
CA ILE A 34 1.80 3.89 -8.12
C ILE A 34 0.42 4.56 -7.95
N ASP A 35 -0.20 5.07 -9.01
CA ASP A 35 -1.56 5.65 -8.90
C ASP A 35 -2.61 4.59 -8.59
N THR A 36 -2.51 3.40 -9.19
CA THR A 36 -3.37 2.27 -8.86
C THR A 36 -3.24 1.90 -7.39
N LEU A 37 -2.01 1.74 -6.88
CA LEU A 37 -1.76 1.45 -5.47
C LEU A 37 -2.35 2.50 -4.52
N ARG A 38 -2.30 3.79 -4.91
CA ARG A 38 -2.88 4.90 -4.14
C ARG A 38 -4.40 4.85 -4.15
N ALA A 39 -5.01 4.53 -5.28
CA ALA A 39 -6.45 4.32 -5.37
C ALA A 39 -6.91 3.16 -4.49
N ASP A 40 -6.13 2.08 -4.46
CA ASP A 40 -6.42 0.90 -3.64
C ASP A 40 -6.24 1.17 -2.15
N ALA A 41 -5.22 1.95 -1.76
CA ALA A 41 -5.09 2.46 -0.40
C ALA A 41 -6.30 3.32 0.01
N GLY A 42 -6.84 4.12 -0.91
CA GLY A 42 -8.09 4.86 -0.72
C GLY A 42 -9.28 3.93 -0.45
N ARG A 43 -9.44 2.89 -1.27
CA ARG A 43 -10.50 1.88 -1.08
C ARG A 43 -10.36 1.13 0.24
N LEU A 44 -9.14 0.80 0.65
CA LEU A 44 -8.85 0.18 1.95
C LEU A 44 -9.24 1.09 3.12
N ALA A 45 -9.12 2.42 2.94
CA ALA A 45 -9.49 3.39 3.97
C ALA A 45 -11.01 3.53 4.14
N GLU A 46 -11.79 3.18 3.11
CA GLU A 46 -13.26 3.17 3.17
C GLU A 46 -13.81 1.93 3.88
N LEU A 47 -12.98 0.93 4.16
CA LEU A 47 -13.41 -0.29 4.84
C LEU A 47 -13.51 -0.06 6.35
N THR A 48 -14.46 -0.75 6.99
CA THR A 48 -14.61 -0.72 8.45
C THR A 48 -13.85 -1.89 9.08
N PRO A 49 -12.66 -1.66 9.67
CA PRO A 49 -11.95 -2.70 10.40
C PRO A 49 -12.69 -3.07 11.70
N PRO A 50 -12.45 -4.26 12.26
CA PRO A 50 -12.90 -4.60 13.60
C PRO A 50 -12.30 -3.64 14.64
N SER A 51 -13.09 -3.25 15.65
CA SER A 51 -12.69 -2.28 16.67
C SER A 51 -11.40 -2.63 17.42
N SER A 52 -11.07 -3.92 17.54
CA SER A 52 -9.82 -4.37 18.19
C SER A 52 -8.54 -4.03 17.42
N ILE A 53 -8.62 -3.70 16.13
CA ILE A 53 -7.47 -3.32 15.29
C ILE A 53 -7.67 -1.97 14.61
N GLU A 54 -8.78 -1.27 14.86
CA GLU A 54 -9.17 -0.08 14.10
C GLU A 54 -8.09 1.01 14.13
N SER A 55 -7.55 1.31 15.31
CA SER A 55 -6.50 2.32 15.47
C SER A 55 -5.22 1.90 14.75
N ASP A 56 -4.72 0.70 15.00
CA ASP A 56 -3.48 0.20 14.38
C ASP A 56 -3.60 0.13 12.86
N TRP A 57 -4.76 -0.31 12.35
CA TRP A 57 -5.06 -0.36 10.92
C TRP A 57 -5.03 1.03 10.29
N GLN A 58 -5.69 2.02 10.90
CA GLN A 58 -5.73 3.38 10.38
C GLN A 58 -4.34 4.03 10.39
N ASP A 59 -3.56 3.86 11.46
CA ASP A 59 -2.19 4.35 11.55
C ASP A 59 -1.30 3.72 10.46
N ALA A 60 -1.30 2.39 10.35
CA ALA A 60 -0.50 1.69 9.35
C ALA A 60 -0.91 2.03 7.91
N LEU A 61 -2.21 2.21 7.65
CA LEU A 61 -2.73 2.58 6.34
C LEU A 61 -2.37 4.04 5.99
N GLY A 62 -2.37 4.92 6.99
CA GLY A 62 -1.86 6.27 6.89
C GLY A 62 -0.39 6.27 6.46
N MET A 63 0.46 5.54 7.19
CA MET A 63 1.88 5.40 6.85
C MET A 63 2.09 4.84 5.45
N TYR A 64 1.37 3.79 5.07
CA TYR A 64 1.45 3.21 3.72
C TYR A 64 1.09 4.24 2.64
N SER A 65 -0.01 4.97 2.84
CA SER A 65 -0.47 6.03 1.93
C SER A 65 0.56 7.15 1.78
N GLU A 66 1.20 7.56 2.89
CA GLU A 66 2.29 8.54 2.87
C GLU A 66 3.49 8.05 2.06
N ARG A 67 3.88 6.77 2.21
CA ARG A 67 4.98 6.19 1.41
C ARG A 67 4.65 6.13 -0.07
N LEU A 68 3.41 5.79 -0.44
CA LEU A 68 2.97 5.81 -1.83
C LEU A 68 2.99 7.23 -2.43
N ASN A 69 2.61 8.26 -1.67
CA ASN A 69 2.72 9.64 -2.11
C ASN A 69 4.19 10.06 -2.32
N GLY A 70 5.09 9.63 -1.44
CA GLY A 70 6.53 9.82 -1.60
C GLY A 70 7.07 9.16 -2.87
N LEU A 71 6.70 7.89 -3.12
CA LEU A 71 7.04 7.18 -4.36
C LEU A 71 6.56 7.92 -5.60
N ARG A 72 5.30 8.40 -5.58
CA ARG A 72 4.73 9.15 -6.70
C ARG A 72 5.50 10.43 -7.00
N SER A 73 5.91 11.15 -5.96
CA SER A 73 6.71 12.37 -6.11
C SER A 73 8.09 12.07 -6.70
N ALA A 74 8.78 11.04 -6.19
CA ALA A 74 10.08 10.62 -6.72
C ALA A 74 9.99 10.19 -8.20
N ALA A 75 8.99 9.37 -8.52
CA ALA A 75 8.73 8.94 -9.90
C ALA A 75 8.45 10.10 -10.86
N SER A 76 7.72 11.12 -10.40
CA SER A 76 7.41 12.30 -11.21
C SER A 76 8.60 13.25 -11.38
N SER A 77 9.51 13.32 -10.41
CA SER A 77 10.73 14.11 -10.48
C SER A 77 11.86 13.42 -11.26
N GLY A 78 11.72 12.12 -11.53
CA GLY A 78 12.77 11.30 -12.15
C GLY A 78 13.88 10.90 -11.18
N ASP A 79 13.63 11.00 -9.87
CA ASP A 79 14.53 10.52 -8.82
C ASP A 79 14.55 8.99 -8.75
N ASP A 80 15.59 8.44 -8.13
CA ASP A 80 15.67 7.02 -7.80
C ASP A 80 14.47 6.59 -6.94
N ILE A 81 13.67 5.67 -7.49
CA ILE A 81 12.48 5.13 -6.83
C ILE A 81 12.92 3.96 -5.95
N SER A 82 12.70 4.06 -4.64
CA SER A 82 12.94 2.96 -3.69
C SER A 82 11.64 2.55 -3.00
N VAL A 83 11.23 1.30 -3.21
CA VAL A 83 9.96 0.76 -2.70
C VAL A 83 10.05 0.13 -1.30
N ASP A 84 11.24 0.05 -0.71
CA ASP A 84 11.48 -0.68 0.55
C ASP A 84 10.62 -0.17 1.71
N ALA A 85 10.49 1.15 1.83
CA ALA A 85 9.64 1.77 2.85
C ALA A 85 8.16 1.43 2.66
N SER A 86 7.67 1.45 1.41
CA SER A 86 6.29 1.09 1.09
C SER A 86 6.03 -0.40 1.34
N ARG A 87 7.00 -1.26 1.01
CA ARG A 87 6.95 -2.70 1.34
C ARG A 87 6.92 -2.93 2.84
N GLY A 88 7.70 -2.18 3.62
CA GLY A 88 7.67 -2.23 5.09
C GLY A 88 6.29 -1.86 5.64
N ALA A 89 5.73 -0.73 5.21
CA ALA A 89 4.39 -0.30 5.65
C ALA A 89 3.28 -1.30 5.26
N LEU A 90 3.37 -1.86 4.04
CA LEU A 90 2.42 -2.88 3.58
C LEU A 90 2.52 -4.18 4.38
N ARG A 91 3.74 -4.61 4.79
CA ARG A 91 3.93 -5.75 5.69
C ARG A 91 3.27 -5.51 7.04
N SER A 92 3.40 -4.31 7.61
CA SER A 92 2.73 -3.97 8.86
C SER A 92 1.20 -4.06 8.75
N LEU A 93 0.61 -3.62 7.63
CA LEU A 93 -0.83 -3.82 7.37
C LEU A 93 -1.21 -5.30 7.35
N ARG A 94 -0.40 -6.15 6.70
CA ARG A 94 -0.61 -7.61 6.66
C ARG A 94 -0.50 -8.23 8.05
N GLU A 95 0.50 -7.85 8.83
CA GLU A 95 0.69 -8.33 10.21
C GLU A 95 -0.50 -8.01 11.11
N ILE A 96 -1.06 -6.80 11.01
CA ILE A 96 -2.24 -6.37 11.80
C ILE A 96 -3.46 -7.27 11.54
N VAL A 97 -3.66 -7.68 10.29
CA VAL A 97 -4.77 -8.58 9.92
C VAL A 97 -4.42 -10.06 10.07
N GLY A 98 -3.16 -10.38 10.37
CA GLY A 98 -2.63 -11.72 10.55
C GLY A 98 -2.42 -12.48 9.24
N LEU A 99 -1.79 -11.84 8.26
CA LEU A 99 -1.37 -12.37 6.96
C LEU A 99 0.15 -12.50 6.83
#